data_AF-A0A2P6JMV1-F1
#
_entry.id   AF-A0A2P6JMV1-F1
#
_cell.length_a   1.000
_cell.length_b   1.000
_cell.length_c   1.000
_cell.angle_alpha   90.00
_cell.angle_beta   90.00
_cell.angle_gamma   90.00
#
_symmetry.space_group_name_H-M   'P 1'
#
loop_
_entity.id
_entity.type
_entity.pdbx_description
1 polymer ?
#
loop_
_entity_poly.entity_id
_entity_poly.type
_entity_poly.pdbx_seq_one_letter_code
_entity_poly.pdbx_strand_id
1 'polypeptide(L)'
;MTGKTEDKQTARVQTPLHLLQVLTRTLNEHLAEACSQAETDAQKALDKLDREHAKLQDKLDQAQQKLAEADTEASGKPADKLRSKVDELTAEMAALSQSRSDAQDYIRQLQSDVRQTLRLAKGLDRIDLQVTQAIEKRNDPAAASKPAKRPPQRRSRSRKPAAPPAPAETEV
;
A
#
# COMPACT_ATOMS: atom_id res chain seq x y z
N MET A 1 -16.87 -53.26 -9.56
CA MET A 1 -17.51 -52.32 -10.52
C MET A 1 -17.47 -50.92 -9.93
N THR A 2 -17.51 -49.88 -10.79
CA THR A 2 -17.56 -48.43 -10.48
C THR A 2 -16.43 -47.86 -9.60
N GLY A 3 -15.69 -46.82 -9.99
CA GLY A 3 -15.80 -46.03 -11.22
C GLY A 3 -15.38 -44.57 -11.04
N LYS A 4 -14.11 -44.34 -10.68
CA LYS A 4 -13.33 -43.07 -10.74
C LYS A 4 -14.13 -41.79 -11.07
N THR A 5 -14.54 -41.03 -10.04
CA THR A 5 -15.33 -39.80 -10.17
C THR A 5 -14.52 -38.50 -10.00
N GLU A 6 -13.22 -38.50 -10.29
CA GLU A 6 -12.34 -37.34 -10.08
C GLU A 6 -11.86 -36.65 -11.39
N ASP A 7 -11.92 -37.33 -12.53
CA ASP A 7 -11.39 -36.80 -13.81
C ASP A 7 -12.34 -35.88 -14.61
N LYS A 8 -13.60 -35.68 -14.18
CA LYS A 8 -14.61 -35.02 -15.03
C LYS A 8 -14.60 -33.48 -15.00
N GLN A 9 -13.70 -32.86 -14.25
CA GLN A 9 -13.67 -31.40 -14.07
C GLN A 9 -12.58 -30.68 -14.89
N THR A 10 -11.57 -31.41 -15.37
CA THR A 10 -10.42 -30.88 -16.14
C THR A 10 -10.71 -30.63 -17.62
N ALA A 11 -11.81 -31.17 -18.16
CA ALA A 11 -12.19 -31.04 -19.58
C ALA A 11 -13.24 -29.95 -19.87
N ARG A 12 -13.58 -29.09 -18.91
CA ARG A 12 -14.52 -27.98 -19.11
C ARG A 12 -13.74 -26.75 -19.56
N VAL A 13 -13.95 -26.28 -20.79
CA VAL A 13 -13.30 -25.08 -21.36
C VAL A 13 -13.31 -23.94 -20.33
N GLN A 14 -12.13 -23.37 -20.07
CA GLN A 14 -11.92 -22.25 -19.13
C GLN A 14 -12.90 -21.11 -19.46
N THR A 15 -13.94 -20.98 -18.66
CA THR A 15 -14.96 -19.96 -18.90
C THR A 15 -14.47 -18.59 -18.43
N PRO A 16 -14.89 -17.48 -19.06
CA PRO A 16 -14.42 -16.13 -18.70
C PRO A 16 -14.50 -15.80 -17.21
N LEU A 17 -15.51 -16.33 -16.50
CA LEU A 17 -15.63 -16.18 -15.04
C LEU A 17 -14.50 -16.87 -14.25
N HIS A 18 -14.11 -18.09 -14.63
CA HIS A 18 -13.02 -18.81 -13.94
C HIS A 18 -11.66 -18.16 -14.26
N LEU A 19 -11.46 -17.70 -15.49
CA LEU A 19 -10.27 -16.91 -15.86
C LEU A 19 -10.18 -15.61 -15.05
N LEU A 20 -11.29 -14.86 -14.93
CA LEU A 20 -11.34 -13.65 -14.12
C LEU A 20 -11.06 -13.93 -12.64
N GLN A 21 -11.55 -15.04 -12.09
CA GLN A 21 -11.25 -15.46 -10.72
C GLN A 21 -9.74 -15.67 -10.50
N VAL A 22 -9.10 -16.45 -11.37
CA VAL A 22 -7.64 -16.72 -11.30
C VAL A 22 -6.85 -15.42 -11.44
N LEU A 23 -7.14 -14.60 -12.46
CA LEU A 23 -6.47 -13.32 -12.68
C LEU A 23 -6.62 -12.37 -11.49
N THR A 24 -7.80 -12.30 -10.87
CA THR A 24 -8.05 -11.43 -9.71
C THR A 24 -7.22 -11.85 -8.50
N ARG A 25 -7.11 -13.16 -8.25
CA ARG A 25 -6.32 -13.73 -7.14
C ARG A 25 -4.82 -13.52 -7.34
N THR A 26 -4.30 -13.98 -8.48
CA THR A 26 -2.87 -13.86 -8.82
C THR A 26 -2.41 -12.40 -8.89
N LEU A 27 -3.26 -11.47 -9.36
CA LEU A 27 -2.96 -10.04 -9.32
C LEU A 27 -2.88 -9.51 -7.87
N ASN A 28 -3.80 -9.91 -7.00
CA ASN A 28 -3.82 -9.45 -5.60
C ASN A 28 -2.62 -10.01 -4.80
N GLU A 29 -2.28 -11.28 -5.02
CA GLU A 29 -1.10 -11.95 -4.46
C GLU A 29 0.19 -11.21 -4.87
N HIS A 30 0.44 -11.07 -6.17
CA HIS A 30 1.63 -10.36 -6.66
C HIS A 30 1.68 -8.88 -6.28
N LEU A 31 0.52 -8.21 -6.15
CA LEU A 31 0.46 -6.82 -5.70
C LEU A 31 0.90 -6.69 -4.24
N ALA A 32 0.46 -7.61 -3.37
CA ALA A 32 0.88 -7.65 -1.97
C ALA A 32 2.37 -8.00 -1.82
N GLU A 33 2.86 -8.98 -2.58
CA GLU A 33 4.28 -9.35 -2.65
C GLU A 33 5.14 -8.17 -3.11
N ALA A 34 4.76 -7.50 -4.21
CA ALA A 34 5.50 -6.36 -4.76
C ALA A 34 5.54 -5.17 -3.78
N CYS A 35 4.45 -4.91 -3.06
CA CYS A 35 4.44 -3.87 -2.01
C CYS A 35 5.43 -4.19 -0.89
N SER A 36 5.39 -5.42 -0.35
CA SER A 36 6.29 -5.88 0.71
C SER A 36 7.77 -5.85 0.28
N GLN A 37 8.03 -6.29 -0.96
CA GLN A 37 9.36 -6.28 -1.54
C GLN A 37 9.89 -4.84 -1.75
N ALA A 38 9.05 -3.92 -2.22
CA ALA A 38 9.43 -2.52 -2.42
C ALA A 38 9.79 -1.83 -1.10
N GLU A 39 9.01 -2.03 -0.03
CA GLU A 39 9.34 -1.53 1.31
C GLU A 39 10.67 -2.12 1.80
N THR A 40 10.83 -3.44 1.65
CA THR A 40 12.04 -4.17 2.07
C THR A 40 13.30 -3.68 1.34
N ASP A 41 13.23 -3.44 0.04
CA ASP A 41 14.39 -2.99 -0.75
C ASP A 41 14.72 -1.51 -0.55
N ALA A 42 13.72 -0.66 -0.26
CA ALA A 42 13.95 0.70 0.19
C ALA A 42 14.62 0.74 1.58
N GLN A 43 14.20 -0.15 2.50
CA GLN A 43 14.87 -0.33 3.80
C GLN A 43 16.34 -0.72 3.64
N LYS A 44 16.64 -1.71 2.78
CA LYS A 44 18.03 -2.12 2.45
C LYS A 44 18.86 -1.00 1.80
N ALA A 45 18.23 -0.07 1.09
CA ALA A 45 18.93 1.08 0.52
C ALA A 45 19.33 2.07 1.63
N LEU A 46 18.45 2.34 2.59
CA LEU A 46 18.77 3.16 3.77
C LEU A 46 19.87 2.52 4.63
N ASP A 47 19.81 1.20 4.86
CA ASP A 47 20.86 0.45 5.59
C ASP A 47 22.26 0.61 4.95
N LYS A 48 22.34 0.78 3.62
CA LYS A 48 23.61 1.02 2.93
C LYS A 48 24.13 2.44 3.21
N LEU A 49 23.26 3.45 3.12
CA LEU A 49 23.59 4.83 3.44
C LEU A 49 24.02 4.98 4.91
N ASP A 50 23.33 4.31 5.85
CA ASP A 50 23.73 4.28 7.27
C ASP A 50 25.12 3.65 7.48
N ARG A 51 25.46 2.58 6.74
CA ARG A 51 26.80 1.96 6.79
C ARG A 51 27.88 2.82 6.14
N GLU A 52 27.55 3.57 5.10
CA GLU A 52 28.46 4.52 4.47
C GLU A 52 28.70 5.73 5.37
N HIS A 53 27.66 6.21 6.05
CA HIS A 53 27.72 7.29 7.03
C HIS A 53 28.61 6.91 8.21
N ALA A 54 28.40 5.74 8.83
CA ALA A 54 29.25 5.23 9.91
C ALA A 54 30.74 5.13 9.49
N LYS A 55 31.02 4.58 8.30
CA LYS A 55 32.41 4.49 7.78
C LYS A 55 33.04 5.86 7.50
N LEU A 56 32.25 6.88 7.19
CA LEU A 56 32.74 8.23 6.92
C LEU A 56 32.99 8.98 8.23
N GLN A 57 32.10 8.80 9.23
CA GLN A 57 32.31 9.26 10.61
C GLN A 57 33.60 8.66 11.19
N ASP A 58 33.80 7.34 11.11
CA ASP A 58 35.03 6.67 11.58
C ASP A 58 36.31 7.27 10.96
N LYS A 59 36.28 7.62 9.67
CA LYS A 59 37.40 8.25 8.96
C LYS A 59 37.63 9.69 9.41
N LEU A 60 36.54 10.43 9.64
CA LEU A 60 36.59 11.83 10.09
C LEU A 60 37.14 11.90 11.52
N ASP A 61 36.69 11.04 12.42
CA ASP A 61 37.19 10.95 13.80
C ASP A 61 38.70 10.61 13.81
N GLN A 62 39.13 9.66 12.99
CA GLN A 62 40.56 9.34 12.81
C GLN A 62 41.38 10.49 12.20
N ALA A 63 40.78 11.31 11.33
CA ALA A 63 41.44 12.49 10.76
C ALA A 63 41.55 13.63 11.78
N GLN A 64 40.51 13.85 12.58
CA GLN A 64 40.50 14.81 13.67
C GLN A 64 41.51 14.43 14.77
N GLN A 65 41.60 13.15 15.15
CA GLN A 65 42.60 12.69 16.12
C GLN A 65 44.03 12.98 15.63
N LYS A 66 44.35 12.67 14.36
CA LYS A 66 45.66 12.96 13.76
C LYS A 66 45.95 14.46 13.65
N LEU A 67 44.93 15.27 13.41
CA LEU A 67 45.06 16.72 13.42
C LEU A 67 45.39 17.23 14.83
N ALA A 68 44.71 16.74 15.86
CA ALA A 68 45.00 17.09 17.25
C ALA A 68 46.43 16.68 17.66
N GLU A 69 46.88 15.49 17.28
CA GLU A 69 48.28 15.04 17.46
C GLU A 69 49.26 16.02 16.79
N ALA A 70 49.07 16.33 15.50
CA ALA A 70 49.96 17.22 14.74
C ALA A 70 49.98 18.68 15.26
N ASP A 71 48.86 19.16 15.80
CA ASP A 71 48.74 20.48 16.44
C ASP A 71 49.46 20.52 17.80
N THR A 72 49.46 19.43 18.58
CA THR A 72 50.27 19.36 19.82
C THR A 72 51.78 19.33 19.57
N GLU A 73 52.23 18.79 18.42
CA GLU A 73 53.63 18.80 18.00
C GLU A 73 54.08 20.11 17.33
N ALA A 74 53.20 21.12 17.26
CA ALA A 74 53.44 22.42 16.60
C ALA A 74 53.90 22.31 15.12
N SER A 75 53.48 21.27 14.42
CA SER A 75 53.92 20.98 13.04
C SER A 75 53.03 21.67 11.99
N GLY A 76 53.32 22.95 11.71
CA GLY A 76 52.44 23.80 10.87
C GLY A 76 52.08 23.22 9.49
N LYS A 77 53.08 22.82 8.68
CA LYS A 77 52.82 22.32 7.30
C LYS A 77 52.09 20.96 7.23
N PRO A 78 52.33 19.99 8.13
CA PRO A 78 51.49 18.80 8.24
C PRO A 78 50.05 19.10 8.70
N ALA A 79 49.87 19.97 9.70
CA ALA A 79 48.56 20.31 10.25
C ALA A 79 47.61 20.92 9.19
N ASP A 80 48.08 21.85 8.36
CA ASP A 80 47.24 22.47 7.33
C ASP A 80 46.71 21.48 6.28
N LYS A 81 47.49 20.44 5.95
CA LYS A 81 47.03 19.35 5.07
C LYS A 81 45.99 18.45 5.74
N LEU A 82 46.13 18.22 7.05
CA LEU A 82 45.15 17.46 7.82
C LEU A 82 43.83 18.23 7.97
N ARG A 83 43.88 19.57 8.14
CA ARG A 83 42.70 20.46 8.11
C ARG A 83 41.94 20.35 6.79
N SER A 84 42.62 20.55 5.66
CA SER A 84 42.01 20.38 4.31
C SER A 84 41.31 19.02 4.16
N LYS A 85 41.92 17.95 4.67
CA LYS A 85 41.34 16.60 4.62
C LYS A 85 40.13 16.44 5.55
N VAL A 86 40.12 17.06 6.73
CA VAL A 86 38.95 17.10 7.63
C VAL A 86 37.82 17.89 6.98
N ASP A 87 38.12 19.02 6.32
CA ASP A 87 37.14 19.83 5.60
C ASP A 87 36.51 19.07 4.43
N GLU A 88 37.32 18.36 3.63
CA GLU A 88 36.87 17.46 2.55
C GLU A 88 35.93 16.36 3.08
N LEU A 89 36.34 15.63 4.13
CA LEU A 89 35.52 14.57 4.75
C LEU A 89 34.22 15.12 5.36
N THR A 90 34.26 16.33 5.91
CA THR A 90 33.07 17.01 6.46
C THR A 90 32.09 17.39 5.35
N ALA A 91 32.58 17.88 4.21
CA ALA A 91 31.76 18.19 3.05
C ALA A 91 31.12 16.92 2.44
N GLU A 92 31.89 15.82 2.31
CA GLU A 92 31.34 14.52 1.91
C GLU A 92 30.25 14.05 2.89
N MET A 93 30.45 14.22 4.19
CA MET A 93 29.48 13.78 5.20
C MET A 93 28.21 14.63 5.21
N ALA A 94 28.29 15.92 4.91
CA ALA A 94 27.12 16.77 4.69
C ALA A 94 26.30 16.29 3.47
N ALA A 95 26.97 16.00 2.34
CA ALA A 95 26.30 15.50 1.13
C ALA A 95 25.63 14.13 1.37
N LEU A 96 26.31 13.21 2.06
CA LEU A 96 25.76 11.90 2.41
C LEU A 96 24.59 12.00 3.40
N SER A 97 24.65 12.95 4.34
CA SER A 97 23.56 13.22 5.28
C SER A 97 22.32 13.79 4.58
N GLN A 98 22.49 14.61 3.54
CA GLN A 98 21.38 15.06 2.69
C GLN A 98 20.75 13.88 1.93
N SER A 99 21.57 13.07 1.25
CA SER A 99 21.10 11.88 0.53
C SER A 99 20.33 10.90 1.44
N ARG A 100 20.77 10.76 2.69
CA ARG A 100 20.06 10.00 3.73
C ARG A 100 18.71 10.60 4.10
N SER A 101 18.60 11.93 4.21
CA SER A 101 17.31 12.60 4.44
C SER A 101 16.36 12.36 3.28
N ASP A 102 16.83 12.57 2.05
CA ASP A 102 16.05 12.38 0.83
C ASP A 102 15.54 10.92 0.71
N ALA A 103 16.38 9.94 1.07
CA ALA A 103 16.00 8.53 1.13
C ALA A 103 14.95 8.23 2.21
N GLN A 104 15.03 8.87 3.39
CA GLN A 104 14.02 8.73 4.44
C GLN A 104 12.67 9.33 4.01
N ASP A 105 12.67 10.47 3.33
CA ASP A 105 11.44 11.08 2.80
C ASP A 105 10.83 10.26 1.65
N TYR A 106 11.66 9.70 0.76
CA TYR A 106 11.21 8.73 -0.23
C TYR A 106 10.56 7.49 0.41
N ILE A 107 11.13 6.93 1.48
CA ILE A 107 10.54 5.80 2.21
C ILE A 107 9.17 6.17 2.82
N ARG A 108 9.04 7.37 3.40
CA ARG A 108 7.74 7.86 3.95
C ARG A 108 6.68 7.96 2.85
N GLN A 109 7.06 8.46 1.67
CA GLN A 109 6.17 8.54 0.51
C GLN A 109 5.79 7.13 0.01
N LEU A 110 6.78 6.25 -0.21
CA LEU A 110 6.58 4.88 -0.67
C LEU A 110 5.62 4.10 0.25
N GLN A 111 5.78 4.21 1.57
CA GLN A 111 4.85 3.60 2.54
C GLN A 111 3.43 4.18 2.44
N SER A 112 3.28 5.45 2.07
CA SER A 112 1.97 6.05 1.82
C SER A 112 1.34 5.50 0.55
N ASP A 113 2.13 5.38 -0.51
CA ASP A 113 1.71 4.84 -1.80
C ASP A 113 1.36 3.35 -1.70
N VAL A 114 2.10 2.57 -0.91
CA VAL A 114 1.78 1.17 -0.56
C VAL A 114 0.45 1.09 0.20
N ARG A 115 0.25 1.89 1.25
CA ARG A 115 -1.03 1.93 1.99
C ARG A 115 -2.22 2.31 1.08
N GLN A 116 -2.02 3.26 0.16
CA GLN A 116 -3.04 3.66 -0.80
C GLN A 116 -3.33 2.54 -1.82
N THR A 117 -2.28 1.90 -2.33
CA THR A 117 -2.35 0.78 -3.28
C THR A 117 -3.11 -0.40 -2.67
N LEU A 118 -2.75 -0.83 -1.45
CA LEU A 118 -3.44 -1.90 -0.72
C LEU A 118 -4.90 -1.51 -0.35
N ARG A 119 -5.19 -0.23 -0.15
CA ARG A 119 -6.58 0.24 0.03
C ARG A 119 -7.41 0.11 -1.24
N LEU A 120 -6.82 0.36 -2.41
CA LEU A 120 -7.46 0.17 -3.72
C LEU A 120 -7.59 -1.33 -4.06
N ALA A 121 -6.58 -2.14 -3.70
CA ALA A 121 -6.55 -3.59 -3.90
C ALA A 121 -7.74 -4.33 -3.25
N LYS A 122 -8.34 -3.79 -2.19
CA LYS A 122 -9.61 -4.29 -1.60
C LYS A 122 -10.79 -4.31 -2.58
N GLY A 123 -10.67 -3.66 -3.75
CA GLY A 123 -11.58 -3.84 -4.87
C GLY A 123 -11.48 -5.23 -5.52
N LEU A 124 -10.28 -5.81 -5.58
CA LEU A 124 -10.02 -7.16 -6.11
C LEU A 124 -10.70 -8.23 -5.26
N ASP A 125 -10.64 -8.13 -3.92
CA ASP A 125 -11.36 -9.05 -3.02
C ASP A 125 -12.88 -9.06 -3.28
N ARG A 126 -13.45 -7.88 -3.59
CA ARG A 126 -14.88 -7.76 -3.92
C ARG A 126 -15.20 -8.37 -5.28
N ILE A 127 -14.29 -8.24 -6.26
CA ILE A 127 -14.41 -8.86 -7.58
C ILE A 127 -14.34 -10.38 -7.43
N ASP A 128 -13.38 -10.94 -6.67
CA ASP A 128 -13.28 -12.39 -6.43
C ASP A 128 -14.55 -12.94 -5.77
N LEU A 129 -15.11 -12.24 -4.78
CA LEU A 129 -16.39 -12.61 -4.17
C LEU A 129 -17.55 -12.58 -5.18
N GLN A 130 -17.66 -11.53 -5.99
CA GLN A 130 -18.70 -11.41 -7.03
C GLN A 130 -18.58 -12.48 -8.11
N VAL A 131 -17.35 -12.80 -8.52
CA VAL A 131 -17.05 -13.84 -9.51
C VAL A 131 -17.34 -15.23 -8.95
N THR A 132 -16.96 -15.50 -7.70
CA THR A 132 -17.29 -16.76 -7.00
C THR A 132 -18.82 -16.95 -6.94
N GLN A 133 -19.58 -15.94 -6.51
CA GLN A 133 -21.05 -15.99 -6.52
C GLN A 133 -21.65 -16.15 -7.93
N ALA A 134 -21.02 -15.61 -8.98
CA ALA A 134 -21.47 -15.79 -10.36
C ALA A 134 -21.21 -17.20 -10.88
N ILE A 135 -20.09 -17.82 -10.47
CA ILE A 135 -19.75 -19.22 -10.76
C ILE A 135 -20.73 -20.16 -10.04
N GLU A 136 -21.02 -19.93 -8.76
CA GLU A 136 -22.02 -20.68 -7.99
C GLU A 136 -23.41 -20.61 -8.65
N LYS A 137 -23.92 -19.40 -8.92
CA LYS A 137 -25.23 -19.19 -9.58
C LYS A 137 -25.32 -19.87 -10.96
N ARG A 138 -24.21 -19.98 -11.68
CA ARG A 138 -24.13 -20.70 -12.97
C ARG A 138 -24.14 -22.21 -12.80
N ASN A 139 -23.47 -22.73 -11.76
CA ASN A 139 -23.38 -24.17 -11.51
C ASN A 139 -24.67 -24.73 -10.88
N ASP A 140 -25.32 -23.96 -10.00
CA ASP A 140 -26.55 -24.35 -9.27
C ASP A 140 -27.76 -23.43 -9.57
N PRO A 141 -28.31 -23.44 -10.80
CA PRO A 141 -29.44 -22.59 -11.18
C PRO A 141 -30.73 -22.88 -10.38
N ALA A 142 -30.85 -24.06 -9.76
CA ALA A 142 -32.02 -24.45 -8.98
C ALA A 142 -32.21 -23.64 -7.68
N ALA A 143 -31.14 -23.08 -7.11
CA ALA A 143 -31.20 -22.29 -5.89
C ALA A 143 -31.86 -20.90 -6.07
N ALA A 144 -31.91 -20.38 -7.31
CA ALA A 144 -32.47 -19.07 -7.64
C ALA A 144 -34.01 -19.01 -7.61
N SER A 145 -34.69 -20.15 -7.42
CA SER A 145 -36.14 -20.28 -7.56
C SER A 145 -36.96 -20.07 -6.27
N LYS A 146 -36.32 -19.85 -5.12
CA LYS A 146 -37.01 -19.53 -3.85
C LYS A 146 -37.00 -18.02 -3.60
N PRO A 147 -38.11 -17.30 -3.83
CA PRO A 147 -38.19 -15.90 -3.43
C PRO A 147 -38.07 -15.81 -1.91
N ALA A 148 -37.03 -15.13 -1.43
CA ALA A 148 -36.91 -14.80 -0.02
C ALA A 148 -38.16 -14.03 0.40
N LYS A 149 -38.91 -14.56 1.38
CA LYS A 149 -40.13 -13.94 1.91
C LYS A 149 -39.78 -12.58 2.52
N ARG A 150 -39.93 -11.51 1.75
CA ARG A 150 -39.91 -10.14 2.30
C ARG A 150 -40.94 -10.07 3.43
N PRO A 151 -40.58 -9.56 4.62
CA PRO A 151 -41.58 -9.31 5.66
C PRO A 151 -42.63 -8.32 5.13
N PRO A 152 -43.91 -8.45 5.53
CA PRO A 152 -44.98 -7.66 4.96
C PRO A 152 -44.77 -6.18 5.22
N GLN A 153 -44.51 -5.43 4.15
CA GLN A 153 -44.32 -3.98 4.20
C GLN A 153 -45.64 -3.33 4.63
N ARG A 154 -45.67 -2.88 5.88
CA ARG A 154 -46.83 -2.33 6.58
C ARG A 154 -47.46 -1.21 5.74
N ARG A 155 -48.70 -1.40 5.27
CA ARG A 155 -49.42 -0.46 4.41
C ARG A 155 -49.49 0.93 5.07
N SER A 156 -48.65 1.87 4.64
CA SER A 156 -48.83 3.29 4.94
C SER A 156 -50.03 3.81 4.14
N ARG A 157 -50.99 4.42 4.84
CA ARG A 157 -52.22 4.94 4.24
C ARG A 157 -51.91 6.20 3.43
N SER A 158 -52.10 6.15 2.12
CA SER A 158 -52.12 7.33 1.25
C SER A 158 -53.55 7.70 0.86
N ARG A 159 -54.20 8.58 1.64
CA ARG A 159 -55.41 9.30 1.20
C ARG A 159 -55.42 10.75 1.72
N LYS A 160 -54.89 11.63 0.87
CA LYS A 160 -55.53 12.87 0.36
C LYS A 160 -56.09 13.89 1.38
N PRO A 161 -55.55 15.12 1.44
CA PRO A 161 -56.34 16.29 1.82
C PRO A 161 -57.21 16.71 0.62
N ALA A 162 -58.46 17.09 0.88
CA ALA A 162 -59.37 17.62 -0.13
C ALA A 162 -60.18 18.80 0.44
N ALA A 163 -60.13 19.92 -0.29
CA ALA A 163 -60.93 21.15 -0.17
C ALA A 163 -60.84 21.98 1.14
N PRO A 164 -60.75 23.32 1.03
CA PRO A 164 -61.03 24.24 2.14
C PRO A 164 -62.51 24.64 2.20
N PRO A 165 -63.00 25.08 3.37
CA PRO A 165 -64.18 25.94 3.47
C PRO A 165 -63.81 27.35 3.96
N ALA A 166 -64.46 28.34 3.34
CA ALA A 166 -64.74 29.69 3.87
C ALA A 166 -66.30 29.82 3.89
N PRO A 167 -66.95 30.92 4.36
CA PRO A 167 -66.44 32.23 4.81
C PRO A 167 -67.16 32.76 6.10
N ALA A 168 -67.33 34.10 6.20
CA ALA A 168 -68.01 34.96 7.21
C ALA A 168 -67.05 35.56 8.29
N GLU A 169 -66.74 36.86 8.30
CA GLU A 169 -67.58 38.07 8.62
C GLU A 169 -67.82 38.22 10.14
N THR A 170 -67.86 39.39 10.78
CA THR A 170 -67.65 40.82 10.37
C THR A 170 -66.82 41.55 11.49
N GLU A 171 -66.63 42.88 11.64
CA GLU A 171 -67.29 44.08 11.08
C GLU A 171 -66.36 45.30 10.85
N VAL A 172 -66.61 46.43 11.54
CA VAL A 172 -66.04 47.80 11.44
C VAL A 172 -65.24 48.18 12.67
#